data_AF-A0A8W7PTI5-F1
#
_entry.id   AF-A0A8W7PTI5-F1
#
_cell.length_a   1.000
_cell.length_b   1.000
_cell.length_c   1.000
_cell.angle_alpha   90.00
_cell.angle_beta   90.00
_cell.angle_gamma   90.00
#
_symmetry.space_group_name_H-M   'P 1'
#
loop_
_entity.id
_entity.type
_entity.pdbx_description
1 polymer ?
#
loop_
_entity_poly.entity_id
_entity_poly.type
_entity_poly.pdbx_seq_one_letter_code
_entity_poly.pdbx_strand_id
1 'polypeptide(L)'
;MSRPVKREVSAEENCLQSAAKADDGVLEARYECPICYCWLNEPILTKCGHRFCRKCITDWLNEKNSNCPLDNEPLDIKCDIFPDNCTRREISQIKKPCPNSMRGCGEQLSPTDIDTHLRQCPFSMSRQSQPCPFARVKCKFVAPDEAAMSAHIASDCQQHLQVAQYPCLLLETYTGSNDRYKFWDPPAKNSVPEMSTNELVRSMYERIVILEQEVHILGIKLSKQEIQLTKLNQEVDPRYSGGVLLWKLDDFSNKIESMVANSNCMFYSSEAYTSPHGYKFCARINVSPRTKDSIGLHVHLMQSENDYHLEWPFKGRIKITLLNVRSPELSQHDTIMSKPEILAFHRPNQDISPRGFGFLEFAKIKDILAKFADNNTVVIKIQMNIV
;
A
#
# COMPACT_ATOMS: atom_id res chain seq x y z
N MET A 1 -19.13 46.90 -50.14
CA MET A 1 -18.79 47.77 -48.98
C MET A 1 -18.55 46.80 -47.82
N SER A 2 -17.40 46.68 -47.16
CA SER A 2 -16.34 47.66 -46.92
C SER A 2 -15.00 46.95 -46.69
N ARG A 3 -13.93 47.66 -47.03
CA ARG A 3 -12.51 47.37 -46.80
C ARG A 3 -12.14 47.72 -45.31
N PRO A 4 -10.89 47.54 -44.84
CA PRO A 4 -10.54 46.74 -43.66
C PRO A 4 -9.78 47.52 -42.55
N VAL A 5 -9.14 46.77 -41.64
CA VAL A 5 -7.94 47.10 -40.82
C VAL A 5 -8.17 47.76 -39.45
N LYS A 6 -7.76 47.05 -38.38
CA LYS A 6 -6.58 47.30 -37.51
C LYS A 6 -6.51 46.17 -36.46
N ARG A 7 -5.41 45.39 -36.40
CA ARG A 7 -4.23 45.58 -35.50
C ARG A 7 -4.68 45.75 -34.03
N GLU A 8 -4.21 44.96 -33.07
CA GLU A 8 -2.81 44.66 -32.76
C GLU A 8 -2.68 43.47 -31.79
N VAL A 9 -1.48 42.89 -31.78
CA VAL A 9 -1.01 41.82 -30.89
C VAL A 9 -0.27 42.45 -29.72
N SER A 10 -0.55 42.02 -28.48
CA SER A 10 0.38 41.98 -27.34
C SER A 10 -0.10 40.83 -26.44
N ALA A 11 0.59 39.70 -26.35
CA ALA A 11 1.81 39.45 -25.56
C ALA A 11 1.60 39.78 -24.08
N GLU A 12 1.91 38.79 -23.22
CA GLU A 12 1.61 38.66 -21.78
C GLU A 12 0.25 37.96 -21.56
N GLU A 13 0.13 36.74 -21.03
CA GLU A 13 0.99 36.00 -20.10
C GLU A 13 0.95 34.49 -20.41
N ASN A 14 2.15 33.93 -20.52
CA ASN A 14 2.43 32.51 -20.48
C ASN A 14 2.80 32.20 -19.03
N CYS A 15 2.01 31.42 -18.30
CA CYS A 15 2.49 30.27 -17.50
C CYS A 15 1.34 29.66 -16.67
N LEU A 16 1.48 28.36 -16.39
CA LEU A 16 0.75 27.54 -15.42
C LEU A 16 -0.51 26.84 -15.91
N GLN A 17 -0.32 25.67 -16.55
CA GLN A 17 -1.18 24.51 -16.32
C GLN A 17 -0.46 23.21 -16.68
N SER A 18 0.21 22.64 -15.67
CA SER A 18 0.55 21.21 -15.60
C SER A 18 0.41 20.77 -14.14
N ALA A 19 -0.80 20.45 -13.72
CA ALA A 19 -1.05 19.79 -12.43
C ALA A 19 -1.06 18.26 -12.66
N ALA A 20 -0.03 17.61 -12.12
CA ALA A 20 0.16 16.17 -12.14
C ALA A 20 -0.92 15.43 -11.34
N LYS A 21 -1.37 14.28 -11.88
CA LYS A 21 -2.22 13.31 -11.18
C LYS A 21 -1.39 12.63 -10.08
N ALA A 22 -1.93 12.58 -8.87
CA ALA A 22 -1.36 11.91 -7.72
C ALA A 22 -1.32 10.38 -7.94
N ASP A 23 -0.13 9.81 -7.81
CA ASP A 23 0.15 8.37 -7.77
C ASP A 23 0.09 7.91 -6.30
N ASP A 24 -0.76 6.92 -6.04
CA ASP A 24 -1.11 6.44 -4.70
C ASP A 24 -0.05 5.41 -4.27
N GLY A 25 0.84 5.83 -3.37
CA GLY A 25 2.14 5.22 -3.14
C GLY A 25 2.14 3.89 -2.39
N VAL A 26 1.67 2.81 -3.01
CA VAL A 26 1.85 1.43 -2.53
C VAL A 26 3.35 1.07 -2.49
N LEU A 27 3.84 0.57 -1.36
CA LEU A 27 5.17 -0.04 -1.25
C LEU A 27 5.13 -1.39 -1.99
N GLU A 28 5.86 -1.54 -3.09
CA GLU A 28 6.01 -2.86 -3.72
C GLU A 28 6.83 -3.75 -2.77
N ALA A 29 6.27 -4.90 -2.37
CA ALA A 29 6.88 -5.83 -1.40
C ALA A 29 8.30 -6.28 -1.77
N ARG A 30 8.72 -6.15 -3.05
CA ARG A 30 10.08 -6.43 -3.52
C ARG A 30 11.14 -5.42 -3.04
N TYR A 31 10.73 -4.23 -2.58
CA TYR A 31 11.62 -3.16 -2.14
C TYR A 31 11.67 -3.01 -0.61
N GLU A 32 11.08 -3.95 0.11
CA GLU A 32 11.04 -3.94 1.58
C GLU A 32 12.24 -4.70 2.15
N CYS A 33 12.87 -4.12 3.17
CA CYS A 33 13.92 -4.79 3.93
C CYS A 33 13.33 -5.75 4.97
N PRO A 34 13.70 -7.04 4.99
CA PRO A 34 13.18 -8.01 5.97
C PRO A 34 13.62 -7.78 7.43
N ILE A 35 14.60 -6.91 7.68
CA ILE A 35 15.10 -6.59 9.03
C ILE A 35 14.41 -5.33 9.58
N CYS A 36 14.36 -4.25 8.81
CA CYS A 36 13.77 -2.98 9.26
C CYS A 36 12.35 -2.71 8.77
N TYR A 37 11.85 -3.51 7.82
CA TYR A 37 10.53 -3.39 7.20
C TYR A 37 10.26 -2.01 6.56
N CYS A 38 11.33 -1.32 6.17
CA CYS A 38 11.28 -0.07 5.40
C CYS A 38 11.77 -0.31 3.97
N TRP A 39 11.64 0.71 3.10
CA TRP A 39 12.33 0.74 1.81
C TRP A 39 13.81 0.38 1.97
N LEU A 40 14.31 -0.50 1.10
CA LEU A 40 15.71 -0.90 1.10
C LEU A 40 16.62 0.33 0.91
N ASN A 41 17.30 0.70 1.98
CA ASN A 41 18.31 1.75 1.97
C ASN A 41 19.70 1.12 1.77
N GLU A 42 20.38 1.53 0.71
CA GLU A 42 21.61 0.88 0.23
C GLU A 42 21.44 -0.65 0.14
N PRO A 43 20.59 -1.16 -0.77
CA PRO A 43 20.26 -2.58 -0.86
C PRO A 43 21.52 -3.43 -1.09
N ILE A 44 21.62 -4.51 -0.31
CA ILE A 44 22.63 -5.56 -0.41
C ILE A 44 21.92 -6.86 -0.77
N LEU A 45 22.48 -7.58 -1.74
CA LEU A 45 22.12 -8.94 -2.08
C LEU A 45 23.12 -9.91 -1.43
N THR A 46 22.63 -10.86 -0.64
CA THR A 46 23.45 -11.92 -0.06
C THR A 46 23.67 -13.05 -1.08
N LYS A 47 24.69 -13.91 -0.87
CA LYS A 47 24.91 -15.08 -1.75
C LYS A 47 23.69 -16.01 -1.85
N CYS A 48 22.86 -16.06 -0.81
CA CYS A 48 21.64 -16.86 -0.79
C CYS A 48 20.45 -16.18 -1.49
N GLY A 49 20.66 -15.00 -2.08
CA GLY A 49 19.67 -14.30 -2.92
C GLY A 49 18.73 -13.36 -2.15
N HIS A 50 18.97 -13.13 -0.86
CA HIS A 50 18.15 -12.27 -0.02
C HIS A 50 18.62 -10.82 -0.02
N ARG A 51 17.66 -9.89 0.04
CA ARG A 51 17.93 -8.44 0.00
C ARG A 51 17.74 -7.79 1.37
N PHE A 52 18.70 -6.97 1.79
CA PHE A 52 18.64 -6.22 3.03
C PHE A 52 19.20 -4.81 2.86
N CYS A 53 18.89 -3.88 3.76
CA CYS A 53 19.65 -2.64 3.85
C CYS A 53 21.09 -2.95 4.28
N ARG A 54 22.07 -2.22 3.72
CA ARG A 54 23.49 -2.36 4.06
C ARG A 54 23.74 -2.33 5.56
N LYS A 55 23.21 -1.31 6.24
CA LYS A 55 23.34 -1.17 7.69
C LYS A 55 22.73 -2.37 8.43
N CYS A 56 21.52 -2.76 8.04
CA CYS A 56 20.78 -3.83 8.73
C CYS A 56 21.50 -5.18 8.68
N ILE A 57 22.02 -5.59 7.51
CA ILE A 57 22.74 -6.86 7.41
C ILE A 57 24.13 -6.79 8.05
N THR A 58 24.77 -5.62 8.01
CA THR A 58 26.09 -5.42 8.63
C THR A 58 25.99 -5.48 10.16
N ASP A 59 25.00 -4.80 10.75
CA ASP A 59 24.76 -4.82 12.21
C ASP A 59 24.41 -6.25 12.67
N TRP A 60 23.54 -6.94 11.92
CA TRP A 60 23.19 -8.34 12.19
C TRP A 60 24.41 -9.28 12.22
N LEU A 61 25.30 -9.15 11.23
CA LEU A 61 26.48 -10.02 11.11
C LEU A 61 27.57 -9.69 12.16
N ASN A 62 27.64 -8.45 12.63
CA ASN A 62 28.60 -8.01 13.64
C ASN A 62 28.18 -8.41 15.08
N GLU A 63 26.89 -8.60 15.35
CA GLU A 63 26.37 -8.92 16.69
C GLU A 63 26.41 -10.43 17.06
N LYS A 64 27.29 -11.21 16.42
CA LYS A 64 27.57 -12.66 16.60
C LYS A 64 26.76 -13.65 15.73
N ASN A 65 26.07 -13.19 14.68
CA ASN A 65 25.44 -14.09 13.72
C ASN A 65 26.30 -14.18 12.45
N SER A 66 26.76 -15.37 12.06
CA SER A 66 27.47 -15.57 10.79
C SER A 66 26.54 -16.18 9.74
N ASN A 67 25.25 -15.89 9.85
CA ASN A 67 24.19 -16.53 9.07
C ASN A 67 23.19 -15.48 8.59
N CYS A 68 22.60 -15.74 7.44
CA CYS A 68 21.51 -14.94 6.89
C CYS A 68 20.28 -14.93 7.81
N PRO A 69 19.64 -13.78 8.04
CA PRO A 69 18.42 -13.70 8.88
C PRO A 69 17.21 -14.46 8.34
N LEU A 70 17.17 -14.80 7.05
CA LEU A 70 15.97 -15.36 6.39
C LEU A 70 16.00 -16.87 6.22
N ASP A 71 17.15 -17.44 5.88
CA ASP A 71 17.33 -18.87 5.61
C ASP A 71 18.40 -19.52 6.49
N ASN A 72 19.06 -18.74 7.35
CA ASN A 72 20.13 -19.18 8.23
C ASN A 72 21.35 -19.78 7.49
N GLU A 73 21.50 -19.52 6.19
CA GLU A 73 22.69 -19.91 5.42
C GLU A 73 23.91 -19.14 5.93
N PRO A 74 25.08 -19.78 6.09
CA PRO A 74 26.29 -19.13 6.59
C PRO A 74 26.71 -18.01 5.63
N LEU A 75 26.90 -16.79 6.13
CA LEU A 75 27.31 -15.60 5.38
C LEU A 75 28.61 -15.03 5.95
N ASP A 76 29.61 -14.86 5.08
CA ASP A 76 30.80 -14.05 5.36
C ASP A 76 30.54 -12.58 4.99
N ILE A 77 30.79 -11.68 5.93
CA ILE A 77 30.55 -10.23 5.78
C ILE A 77 31.43 -9.56 4.71
N LYS A 78 32.51 -10.20 4.26
CA LYS A 78 33.41 -9.67 3.22
C LYS A 78 33.17 -10.32 1.86
N CYS A 79 32.82 -11.60 1.85
CA CYS A 79 32.78 -12.40 0.62
C CYS A 79 31.35 -12.65 0.10
N ASP A 80 30.33 -12.62 0.97
CA ASP A 80 28.99 -13.12 0.66
C ASP A 80 27.91 -12.03 0.62
N ILE A 81 28.30 -10.76 0.67
CA ILE A 81 27.41 -9.61 0.57
C ILE A 81 27.80 -8.70 -0.60
N PHE A 82 26.85 -8.43 -1.49
CA PHE A 82 27.08 -7.71 -2.75
C PHE A 82 26.14 -6.49 -2.85
N PRO A 83 26.62 -5.30 -3.22
CA PRO A 83 25.74 -4.16 -3.48
C PRO A 83 24.76 -4.44 -4.63
N ASP A 84 23.46 -4.29 -4.37
CA ASP A 84 22.42 -4.44 -5.37
C ASP A 84 22.14 -3.10 -6.06
N ASN A 85 23.04 -2.75 -6.99
CA ASN A 85 22.95 -1.51 -7.75
C ASN A 85 21.72 -1.45 -8.67
N CYS A 86 21.14 -2.59 -9.06
CA CYS A 86 19.93 -2.64 -9.86
C CYS A 86 18.74 -2.14 -9.04
N THR A 87 18.48 -2.79 -7.90
CA THR A 87 17.40 -2.42 -6.98
C THR A 87 17.56 -0.99 -6.46
N ARG A 88 18.81 -0.54 -6.20
CA ARG A 88 19.08 0.85 -5.81
C ARG A 88 18.64 1.86 -6.87
N ARG A 89 18.91 1.60 -8.16
CA ARG A 89 18.51 2.49 -9.26
C ARG A 89 17.00 2.51 -9.41
N GLU A 90 16.34 1.36 -9.30
CA GLU A 90 14.87 1.27 -9.36
C GLU A 90 14.21 2.10 -8.25
N ILE A 91 14.64 1.94 -7.00
CA ILE A 91 14.11 2.73 -5.86
C ILE A 91 14.35 4.24 -6.06
N SER A 92 15.49 4.62 -6.65
CA SER A 92 15.83 6.03 -6.90
C SER A 92 14.96 6.68 -7.99
N GLN A 93 14.45 5.88 -8.93
CA GLN A 93 13.58 6.31 -10.02
C GLN A 93 12.13 6.51 -9.57
N ILE A 94 11.73 5.87 -8.46
CA ILE A 94 10.42 6.13 -7.83
C ILE A 94 10.45 7.55 -7.29
N LYS A 95 9.50 8.38 -7.73
CA LYS A 95 9.36 9.77 -7.28
C LYS A 95 8.04 9.93 -6.58
N LYS A 96 8.08 10.23 -5.28
CA LYS A 96 6.89 10.54 -4.48
C LYS A 96 6.89 12.03 -4.12
N PRO A 97 5.73 12.70 -4.14
CA PRO A 97 5.63 14.08 -3.70
C PRO A 97 5.96 14.19 -2.21
N CYS A 98 6.63 15.28 -1.83
CA CYS A 98 6.84 15.59 -0.43
C CYS A 98 5.50 15.63 0.33
N PRO A 99 5.39 15.07 1.56
CA PRO A 99 4.20 15.22 2.40
C PRO A 99 3.77 16.68 2.64
N ASN A 100 4.70 17.64 2.55
CA ASN A 100 4.41 19.07 2.62
C ASN A 100 4.07 19.70 1.25
N SER A 101 3.76 18.90 0.22
CA SER A 101 3.43 19.43 -1.11
C SER A 101 2.18 20.31 -1.09
N MET A 102 1.21 19.96 -0.25
CA MET A 102 0.01 20.77 0.03
C MET A 102 0.33 22.14 0.67
N ARG A 103 1.54 22.33 1.20
CA ARG A 103 2.02 23.57 1.83
C ARG A 103 2.94 24.39 0.91
N GLY A 104 3.16 23.93 -0.33
CA GLY A 104 4.00 24.61 -1.32
C GLY A 104 5.33 23.92 -1.60
N CYS A 105 5.60 22.74 -1.02
CA CYS A 105 6.80 21.99 -1.37
C CYS A 105 6.65 21.29 -2.73
N GLY A 106 7.33 21.81 -3.75
CA GLY A 106 7.33 21.23 -5.10
C GLY A 106 8.24 20.02 -5.29
N GLU A 107 8.95 19.59 -4.24
CA GLU A 107 9.96 18.53 -4.35
C GLU A 107 9.33 17.15 -4.52
N GLN A 108 9.86 16.40 -5.50
CA GLN A 108 9.55 14.99 -5.72
C GLN A 108 10.81 14.16 -5.46
N LEU A 109 10.73 13.27 -4.48
CA LEU A 109 11.90 12.63 -3.90
C LEU A 109 11.77 11.12 -3.97
N SER A 110 12.91 10.43 -3.94
CA SER A 110 12.89 8.97 -3.82
C SER A 110 12.40 8.57 -2.42
N PRO A 111 11.80 7.38 -2.25
CA PRO A 111 11.36 6.92 -0.93
C PRO A 111 12.46 6.93 0.13
N THR A 112 13.73 6.72 -0.27
CA THR A 112 14.89 6.78 0.63
C THR A 112 15.34 8.20 0.99
N ASP A 113 14.96 9.21 0.20
CA ASP A 113 15.38 10.60 0.39
C ASP A 113 14.33 11.48 1.10
N ILE A 114 13.07 11.01 1.20
CA ILE A 114 11.97 11.75 1.82
C ILE A 114 12.28 12.14 3.26
N ASP A 115 12.76 11.20 4.08
CA ASP A 115 13.07 11.48 5.49
C ASP A 115 14.17 12.52 5.66
N THR A 116 15.18 12.50 4.79
CA THR A 116 16.27 13.47 4.77
C THR A 116 15.75 14.85 4.38
N HIS A 117 14.91 14.92 3.35
CA HIS A 117 14.26 16.15 2.93
C HIS A 117 13.33 16.71 4.01
N LEU A 118 12.50 15.89 4.66
CA LEU A 118 11.54 16.35 5.67
C LEU A 118 12.22 17.08 6.85
N ARG A 119 13.46 16.69 7.19
CA ARG A 119 14.26 17.36 8.23
C ARG A 119 14.75 18.75 7.82
N GLN A 120 14.81 19.03 6.53
CA GLN A 120 15.35 20.28 5.96
C GLN A 120 14.28 21.03 5.13
N CYS A 121 13.06 20.51 5.07
CA CYS A 121 12.01 21.01 4.22
C CYS A 121 11.59 22.41 4.70
N PRO A 122 11.69 23.46 3.87
CA PRO A 122 11.28 24.82 4.23
C PRO A 122 9.80 24.95 4.61
N PHE A 123 8.99 23.96 4.21
CA PHE A 123 7.55 23.87 4.47
C PHE A 123 7.22 22.92 5.63
N SER A 124 8.23 22.39 6.32
CA SER A 124 8.11 21.68 7.60
C SER A 124 7.82 22.71 8.69
N MET A 125 6.76 22.52 9.47
CA MET A 125 6.20 23.55 10.36
C MET A 125 7.24 24.15 11.33
N SER A 126 7.55 25.42 11.09
CA SER A 126 8.06 26.36 12.07
C SER A 126 7.32 27.70 11.91
N ARG A 127 6.29 27.88 12.75
CA ARG A 127 5.75 29.15 13.31
C ARG A 127 5.26 30.24 12.34
N GLN A 128 3.92 30.37 12.22
CA GLN A 128 3.09 31.57 12.50
C GLN A 128 1.81 31.60 11.63
N SER A 129 0.67 31.81 12.29
CA SER A 129 -0.70 31.99 11.76
C SER A 129 -1.29 30.80 10.98
N GLN A 130 -2.47 30.33 11.41
CA GLN A 130 -3.22 29.28 10.71
C GLN A 130 -4.65 29.76 10.42
N PRO A 131 -5.14 29.64 9.18
CA PRO A 131 -6.54 29.88 8.86
C PRO A 131 -7.43 28.77 9.46
N CYS A 132 -8.68 29.12 9.79
CA CYS A 132 -9.66 28.18 10.33
C CYS A 132 -9.87 26.98 9.38
N PRO A 133 -9.98 25.74 9.89
CA PRO A 133 -10.25 24.54 9.08
C PRO A 133 -11.49 24.65 8.16
N PHE A 134 -12.45 25.51 8.49
CA PHE A 134 -13.66 25.77 7.72
C PHE A 134 -13.53 26.93 6.71
N ALA A 135 -12.30 27.39 6.41
CA ALA A 135 -12.08 28.48 5.45
C ALA A 135 -12.63 28.19 4.05
N ARG A 136 -12.62 26.93 3.63
CA ARG A 136 -13.23 26.46 2.36
C ARG A 136 -14.75 26.62 2.32
N VAL A 137 -15.37 26.76 3.48
CA VAL A 137 -16.80 26.92 3.69
C VAL A 137 -17.13 28.38 4.04
N LYS A 138 -16.24 29.31 3.66
CA LYS A 138 -16.30 30.77 3.84
C LYS A 138 -16.12 31.27 5.29
N CYS A 139 -15.55 30.48 6.20
CA CYS A 139 -15.08 31.03 7.48
C CYS A 139 -13.80 31.89 7.26
N LYS A 140 -13.83 33.16 7.67
CA LYS A 140 -12.72 34.10 7.41
C LYS A 140 -11.71 34.23 8.55
N PHE A 141 -11.86 33.43 9.60
CA PHE A 141 -11.03 33.54 10.79
C PHE A 141 -9.63 32.96 10.56
N VAL A 142 -8.61 33.71 10.99
CA VAL A 142 -7.21 33.29 10.98
C VAL A 142 -6.68 33.45 12.39
N ALA A 143 -6.30 32.33 13.00
CA ALA A 143 -5.86 32.31 14.38
C ALA A 143 -4.37 32.71 14.46
N PRO A 144 -4.01 33.67 15.34
CA PRO A 144 -2.62 34.03 15.61
C PRO A 144 -1.88 32.93 16.39
N ASP A 145 -2.59 32.16 17.23
CA ASP A 145 -2.09 31.05 18.01
C ASP A 145 -3.13 29.92 18.14
N GLU A 146 -2.71 28.78 18.69
CA GLU A 146 -3.53 27.58 18.84
C GLU A 146 -4.68 27.78 19.84
N ALA A 147 -4.49 28.61 20.87
CA ALA A 147 -5.52 28.91 21.86
C ALA A 147 -6.68 29.72 21.25
N ALA A 148 -6.36 30.69 20.38
CA ALA A 148 -7.32 31.46 19.62
C ALA A 148 -8.08 30.61 18.59
N MET A 149 -7.42 29.60 18.00
CA MET A 149 -8.08 28.65 17.09
C MET A 149 -9.09 27.78 17.85
N SER A 150 -8.68 27.23 18.99
CA SER A 150 -9.57 26.41 19.83
C SER A 150 -10.75 27.21 20.36
N ALA A 151 -10.55 28.47 20.75
CA ALA A 151 -11.63 29.36 21.18
C ALA A 151 -12.63 29.66 20.06
N HIS A 152 -12.16 29.96 18.85
CA HIS A 152 -13.03 30.21 17.68
C HIS A 152 -13.83 28.97 17.27
N ILE A 153 -13.20 27.79 17.22
CA ILE A 153 -13.90 26.54 16.87
C ILE A 153 -14.96 26.20 17.91
N ALA A 154 -14.70 26.47 19.19
CA ALA A 154 -15.68 26.26 20.26
C ALA A 154 -16.86 27.26 20.18
N SER A 155 -16.62 28.53 19.81
CA SER A 155 -17.67 29.54 19.71
C SER A 155 -18.54 29.42 18.45
N ASP A 156 -17.93 29.06 17.31
CA ASP A 156 -18.61 28.98 15.99
C ASP A 156 -18.98 27.54 15.57
N CYS A 157 -18.90 26.58 16.50
CA CYS A 157 -19.17 25.16 16.24
C CYS A 157 -20.52 24.91 15.54
N GLN A 158 -21.59 25.64 15.93
CA GLN A 158 -22.91 25.49 15.33
C GLN A 158 -22.98 25.97 13.87
N GLN A 159 -22.28 27.05 13.51
CA GLN A 159 -22.22 27.54 12.13
C GLN A 159 -21.42 26.59 11.23
N HIS A 160 -20.37 25.99 11.76
CA HIS A 160 -19.57 24.98 11.05
C HIS A 160 -20.33 23.66 10.82
N LEU A 161 -21.20 23.25 11.76
CA LEU A 161 -22.00 22.03 11.64
C LEU A 161 -23.10 22.12 10.57
N GLN A 162 -23.69 23.31 10.38
CA GLN A 162 -24.84 23.51 9.50
C GLN A 162 -24.49 23.37 8.01
N VAL A 163 -23.22 23.59 7.64
CA VAL A 163 -22.77 23.54 6.24
C VAL A 163 -22.18 22.19 5.86
N ALA A 164 -21.83 21.35 6.84
CA ALA A 164 -21.38 19.96 6.62
C ALA A 164 -22.53 18.99 6.28
N GLN A 165 -23.78 19.44 6.30
CA GLN A 165 -24.99 18.60 6.21
C GLN A 165 -25.63 18.50 4.81
N TYR A 166 -25.01 19.06 3.77
CA TYR A 166 -25.47 18.93 2.38
C TYR A 166 -24.60 17.93 1.58
N PRO A 167 -25.12 16.75 1.21
CA PRO A 167 -24.41 15.83 0.32
C PRO A 167 -24.66 16.25 -1.14
N CYS A 168 -23.64 16.76 -1.84
CA CYS A 168 -23.74 17.09 -3.25
C CYS A 168 -23.26 15.93 -4.13
N LEU A 169 -24.25 15.26 -4.74
CA LEU A 169 -24.15 14.43 -5.93
C LEU A 169 -23.46 15.20 -7.06
N LEU A 170 -22.46 14.61 -7.71
CA LEU A 170 -22.11 14.93 -9.10
C LEU A 170 -21.67 13.66 -9.83
N LEU A 171 -22.69 12.94 -10.32
CA LEU A 171 -22.61 12.12 -11.53
C LEU A 171 -22.76 13.08 -12.72
N GLU A 172 -21.74 13.21 -13.57
CA GLU A 172 -21.91 13.74 -14.93
C GLU A 172 -21.25 12.81 -15.95
N THR A 173 -22.13 11.98 -16.52
CA THR A 173 -22.21 11.45 -17.89
C THR A 173 -21.01 11.62 -18.83
N TYR A 174 -20.47 10.47 -19.22
CA TYR A 174 -19.76 10.23 -20.48
C TYR A 174 -20.58 10.69 -21.69
N THR A 175 -20.06 11.62 -22.47
CA THR A 175 -20.35 11.72 -23.91
C THR A 175 -19.06 11.50 -24.66
N GLY A 176 -18.97 10.38 -25.37
CA GLY A 176 -17.80 10.00 -26.15
C GLY A 176 -17.53 10.99 -27.29
N SER A 177 -16.26 11.33 -27.48
CA SER A 177 -15.76 11.91 -28.72
C SER A 177 -14.84 10.91 -29.41
N ASN A 178 -15.17 10.66 -30.67
CA ASN A 178 -14.80 9.53 -31.50
C ASN A 178 -13.50 9.77 -32.30
N ASP A 179 -12.48 10.38 -31.69
CA ASP A 179 -11.32 10.93 -32.44
C ASP A 179 -10.08 10.03 -32.49
N ARG A 180 -10.19 8.71 -32.24
CA ARG A 180 -9.04 7.80 -32.31
C ARG A 180 -8.70 7.26 -33.71
N TYR A 181 -9.44 7.64 -34.75
CA TYR A 181 -9.22 7.12 -36.11
C TYR A 181 -9.08 8.23 -37.15
N LYS A 182 -8.02 9.04 -37.07
CA LYS A 182 -7.59 9.93 -38.17
C LYS A 182 -6.06 10.03 -38.30
N PHE A 183 -5.36 8.89 -38.28
CA PHE A 183 -3.92 8.87 -38.57
C PHE A 183 -3.56 8.06 -39.82
N TRP A 184 -4.56 7.61 -40.60
CA TRP A 184 -4.30 6.91 -41.85
C TRP A 184 -5.28 7.38 -42.95
N ASP A 185 -5.04 8.60 -43.43
CA ASP A 185 -5.35 8.91 -44.82
C ASP A 185 -4.07 8.67 -45.63
N PRO A 186 -4.09 7.80 -46.66
CA PRO A 186 -2.91 7.58 -47.49
C PRO A 186 -2.60 8.88 -48.26
N PRO A 187 -1.33 9.32 -48.32
CA PRO A 187 -0.99 10.51 -49.08
C PRO A 187 -1.22 10.25 -50.58
N ALA A 188 -1.68 11.28 -51.28
CA ALA A 188 -1.86 11.23 -52.73
C ALA A 188 -0.53 10.86 -53.41
N LYS A 189 -0.61 9.95 -54.39
CA LYS A 189 0.50 9.60 -55.28
C LYS A 189 1.08 10.88 -55.90
N ASN A 190 2.22 11.32 -55.39
CA ASN A 190 3.33 11.95 -56.12
C ASN A 190 4.31 12.61 -55.14
N SER A 191 5.04 11.80 -54.40
CA SER A 191 6.47 11.96 -54.16
C SER A 191 6.86 10.77 -53.28
N VAL A 192 7.84 10.00 -53.70
CA VAL A 192 8.39 8.90 -52.92
C VAL A 192 9.52 9.50 -52.09
N PRO A 193 9.40 9.66 -50.77
CA PRO A 193 10.58 9.52 -49.94
C PRO A 193 10.81 8.02 -49.81
N GLU A 194 11.90 7.53 -50.40
CA GLU A 194 12.39 6.18 -50.11
C GLU A 194 12.74 6.13 -48.63
N MET A 195 11.76 5.76 -47.79
CA MET A 195 12.00 5.44 -46.40
C MET A 195 12.82 4.15 -46.41
N SER A 196 14.04 4.23 -45.90
CA SER A 196 14.99 3.13 -45.87
C SER A 196 14.34 1.91 -45.19
N THR A 197 14.60 0.70 -45.66
CA THR A 197 14.08 -0.54 -45.01
C THR A 197 14.43 -0.58 -43.52
N ASN A 198 15.55 0.04 -43.12
CA ASN A 198 15.96 0.19 -41.74
C ASN A 198 15.08 1.19 -40.95
N GLU A 199 14.57 2.24 -41.57
CA GLU A 199 13.66 3.21 -40.96
C GLU A 199 12.26 2.60 -40.77
N LEU A 200 11.80 1.79 -41.73
CA LEU A 200 10.56 1.02 -41.59
C LEU A 200 10.67 0.00 -40.45
N VAL A 201 11.76 -0.76 -40.40
CA VAL A 201 12.03 -1.72 -39.33
C VAL A 201 12.08 -1.02 -37.96
N ARG A 202 12.74 0.14 -37.87
CA ARG A 202 12.78 0.96 -36.65
C ARG A 202 11.39 1.44 -36.24
N SER A 203 10.58 1.94 -37.16
CA SER A 203 9.19 2.35 -36.93
C SER A 203 8.31 1.19 -36.45
N MET A 204 8.49 0.00 -37.02
CA MET A 204 7.79 -1.20 -36.58
C MET A 204 8.20 -1.62 -35.16
N TYR A 205 9.51 -1.60 -34.82
CA TYR A 205 9.97 -1.88 -33.46
C TYR A 205 9.45 -0.87 -32.45
N GLU A 206 9.51 0.43 -32.76
CA GLU A 206 8.94 1.48 -31.91
C GLU A 206 7.44 1.25 -31.67
N ARG A 207 6.69 0.82 -32.70
CA ARG A 207 5.26 0.51 -32.57
C ARG A 207 4.99 -0.76 -31.77
N ILE A 208 5.81 -1.80 -31.91
CA ILE A 208 5.71 -3.03 -31.11
C ILE A 208 5.90 -2.69 -29.63
N VAL A 209 6.94 -1.91 -29.29
CA VAL A 209 7.21 -1.49 -27.90
C VAL A 209 6.05 -0.69 -27.33
N ILE A 210 5.47 0.23 -28.09
CA ILE A 210 4.29 1.01 -27.65
C ILE A 210 3.09 0.10 -27.41
N LEU A 211 2.84 -0.86 -28.30
CA LEU A 211 1.73 -1.80 -28.16
C LEU A 211 1.93 -2.73 -26.96
N GLU A 212 3.14 -3.22 -26.73
CA GLU A 212 3.49 -4.03 -25.55
C GLU A 212 3.28 -3.24 -24.25
N GLN A 213 3.69 -1.97 -24.23
CA GLN A 213 3.43 -1.06 -23.10
C GLN A 213 1.93 -0.82 -22.89
N GLU A 214 1.16 -0.59 -23.96
CA GLU A 214 -0.29 -0.41 -23.87
C GLU A 214 -0.99 -1.67 -23.31
N VAL A 215 -0.59 -2.86 -23.77
CA VAL A 215 -1.09 -4.15 -23.25
C VAL A 215 -0.77 -4.29 -21.77
N HIS A 216 0.45 -3.93 -21.35
CA HIS A 216 0.83 -3.97 -19.94
C HIS A 216 0.01 -3.01 -19.08
N ILE A 217 -0.20 -1.77 -19.54
CA ILE A 217 -1.03 -0.76 -18.87
C ILE A 217 -2.48 -1.24 -18.77
N LEU A 218 -3.02 -1.86 -19.84
CA LEU A 218 -4.35 -2.44 -19.82
C LEU A 218 -4.45 -3.58 -18.79
N GLY A 219 -3.43 -4.44 -18.68
CA GLY A 219 -3.35 -5.46 -17.64
C GLY A 219 -3.43 -4.88 -16.22
N ILE A 220 -2.69 -3.80 -15.94
CA ILE A 220 -2.75 -3.10 -14.65
C ILE A 220 -4.12 -2.47 -14.40
N LYS A 221 -4.77 -1.92 -15.44
CA LYS A 221 -6.12 -1.36 -15.31
C LYS A 221 -7.15 -2.43 -15.00
N LEU A 222 -7.05 -3.58 -15.67
CA LEU A 222 -7.94 -4.72 -15.42
C LEU A 222 -7.78 -5.23 -13.98
N SER A 223 -6.56 -5.41 -13.49
CA SER A 223 -6.36 -5.84 -12.10
C SER A 223 -6.89 -4.82 -11.08
N LYS A 224 -6.74 -3.52 -11.35
CA LYS A 224 -7.33 -2.46 -10.51
C LYS A 224 -8.86 -2.50 -10.53
N GLN A 225 -9.46 -2.72 -11.69
CA GLN A 225 -10.91 -2.88 -11.83
C GLN A 225 -11.40 -4.14 -11.12
N GLU A 226 -10.68 -5.25 -11.17
CA GLU A 226 -11.00 -6.47 -10.42
C GLU A 226 -10.99 -6.24 -8.91
N ILE A 227 -10.00 -5.53 -8.37
CA ILE A 227 -9.98 -5.14 -6.96
C ILE A 227 -11.18 -4.27 -6.61
N GLN A 228 -11.53 -3.30 -7.47
CA GLN A 228 -12.67 -2.41 -7.25
C GLN A 228 -14.02 -3.16 -7.30
N LEU A 229 -14.17 -4.08 -8.26
CA LEU A 229 -15.33 -4.97 -8.36
C LEU A 229 -15.43 -5.89 -7.14
N THR A 230 -14.31 -6.39 -6.63
CA THR A 230 -14.27 -7.21 -5.41
C THR A 230 -14.73 -6.40 -4.19
N LYS A 231 -14.33 -5.13 -4.07
CA LYS A 231 -14.81 -4.22 -3.03
C LYS A 231 -16.30 -3.88 -3.18
N LEU A 232 -16.80 -3.73 -4.40
CA LEU A 232 -18.23 -3.50 -4.68
C LEU A 232 -19.09 -4.74 -4.45
N ASN A 233 -18.54 -5.93 -4.69
CA ASN A 233 -19.19 -7.22 -4.47
C ASN A 233 -19.10 -7.70 -3.01
N GLN A 234 -18.41 -6.98 -2.12
CA GLN A 234 -18.50 -7.25 -0.68
C GLN A 234 -19.91 -6.85 -0.20
N GLU A 235 -20.78 -7.85 -0.02
CA GLU A 235 -22.17 -7.65 0.38
C GLU A 235 -22.33 -6.98 1.76
N VAL A 236 -21.27 -7.00 2.59
CA VAL A 236 -21.29 -6.48 3.97
C VAL A 236 -19.99 -5.70 4.23
N ASP A 237 -20.13 -4.45 4.68
CA ASP A 237 -19.00 -3.61 5.09
C ASP A 237 -18.24 -4.30 6.26
N PRO A 238 -16.90 -4.48 6.17
CA PRO A 238 -16.08 -5.11 7.21
C PRO A 238 -16.24 -4.51 8.62
N ARG A 239 -16.70 -3.26 8.74
CA ARG A 239 -17.02 -2.61 10.01
C ARG A 239 -18.06 -3.37 10.83
N TYR A 240 -18.93 -4.14 10.17
CA TYR A 240 -19.98 -4.95 10.80
C TYR A 240 -19.59 -6.40 11.04
N SER A 241 -18.29 -6.73 10.94
CA SER A 241 -17.77 -8.07 11.27
C SER A 241 -17.92 -8.46 12.75
N GLY A 242 -18.14 -7.49 13.66
CA GLY A 242 -18.38 -7.76 15.08
C GLY A 242 -17.25 -8.51 15.78
N GLY A 243 -16.00 -8.26 15.38
CA GLY A 243 -14.81 -8.93 15.86
C GLY A 243 -14.59 -10.32 15.27
N VAL A 244 -15.39 -10.75 14.30
CA VAL A 244 -15.28 -12.07 13.67
C VAL A 244 -14.74 -11.93 12.25
N LEU A 245 -13.57 -12.50 12.01
CA LEU A 245 -12.98 -12.67 10.68
C LEU A 245 -13.12 -14.13 10.26
N LEU A 246 -13.82 -14.38 9.15
CA LEU A 246 -13.88 -15.69 8.50
C LEU A 246 -13.02 -15.64 7.23
N TRP A 247 -11.88 -16.32 7.28
CA TRP A 247 -10.94 -16.36 6.19
C TRP A 247 -11.00 -17.69 5.47
N LYS A 248 -11.56 -17.66 4.26
CA LYS A 248 -11.57 -18.78 3.34
C LYS A 248 -10.30 -18.73 2.48
N LEU A 249 -9.51 -19.80 2.55
CA LEU A 249 -8.30 -19.99 1.78
C LEU A 249 -8.59 -21.02 0.68
N ASP A 250 -9.02 -20.53 -0.48
CA ASP A 250 -9.15 -21.34 -1.69
C ASP A 250 -7.76 -21.70 -2.25
N ASP A 251 -7.68 -22.78 -3.01
CA ASP A 251 -6.45 -23.31 -3.60
C ASP A 251 -5.28 -23.42 -2.62
N PHE A 252 -5.55 -23.92 -1.42
CA PHE A 252 -4.61 -23.93 -0.30
C PHE A 252 -3.29 -24.61 -0.66
N SER A 253 -3.32 -25.74 -1.38
CA SER A 253 -2.11 -26.46 -1.81
C SER A 253 -1.18 -25.59 -2.67
N ASN A 254 -1.71 -24.86 -3.65
CA ASN A 254 -0.93 -23.96 -4.51
C ASN A 254 -0.34 -22.79 -3.72
N LYS A 255 -1.10 -22.27 -2.74
CA LYS A 255 -0.61 -21.25 -1.81
C LYS A 255 0.55 -21.79 -0.98
N ILE A 256 0.47 -23.04 -0.49
CA ILE A 256 1.58 -23.67 0.22
C ILE A 256 2.81 -23.79 -0.68
N GLU A 257 2.66 -24.33 -1.89
CA GLU A 257 3.77 -24.48 -2.83
C GLU A 257 4.47 -23.14 -3.11
N SER A 258 3.69 -22.07 -3.29
CA SER A 258 4.21 -20.71 -3.50
C SER A 258 5.00 -20.20 -2.28
N MET A 259 4.51 -20.44 -1.06
CA MET A 259 5.20 -20.05 0.19
C MET A 259 6.44 -20.91 0.48
N VAL A 260 6.44 -22.17 0.06
CA VAL A 260 7.62 -23.05 0.18
C VAL A 260 8.68 -22.67 -0.84
N ALA A 261 8.28 -22.31 -2.06
CA ALA A 261 9.20 -21.88 -3.12
C ALA A 261 9.81 -20.50 -2.84
N ASN A 262 9.05 -19.58 -2.24
CA ASN A 262 9.51 -18.25 -1.87
C ASN A 262 9.07 -17.92 -0.45
N SER A 263 10.03 -17.87 0.48
CA SER A 263 9.79 -17.52 1.90
C SER A 263 9.24 -16.11 2.10
N ASN A 264 9.41 -15.20 1.12
CA ASN A 264 8.82 -13.86 1.14
C ASN A 264 7.37 -13.85 0.63
N CYS A 265 6.88 -14.95 0.07
CA CYS A 265 5.48 -15.09 -0.30
C CYS A 265 4.67 -15.33 0.99
N MET A 266 3.76 -14.39 1.29
CA MET A 266 2.86 -14.45 2.44
C MET A 266 1.46 -14.08 1.96
N PHE A 267 0.43 -14.66 2.59
CA PHE A 267 -0.94 -14.31 2.29
C PHE A 267 -1.58 -13.60 3.47
N TYR A 268 -2.35 -12.56 3.18
CA TYR A 268 -3.13 -11.80 4.14
C TYR A 268 -4.62 -12.01 3.91
N SER A 269 -5.39 -11.99 4.98
CA SER A 269 -6.85 -11.96 4.93
C SER A 269 -7.34 -10.56 4.55
N SER A 270 -8.65 -10.45 4.29
CA SER A 270 -9.33 -9.16 4.35
C SER A 270 -9.28 -8.57 5.76
N GLU A 271 -9.51 -7.26 5.87
CA GLU A 271 -9.73 -6.63 7.16
C GLU A 271 -11.04 -7.06 7.82
N ALA A 272 -11.07 -6.97 9.15
CA ALA A 272 -12.26 -7.03 9.98
C ALA A 272 -12.15 -5.98 11.09
N TYR A 273 -13.30 -5.63 11.68
CA TYR A 273 -13.36 -4.72 12.82
C TYR A 273 -14.01 -5.40 14.02
N THR A 274 -13.53 -5.05 15.21
CA THR A 274 -14.16 -5.47 16.48
C THR A 274 -15.57 -4.90 16.68
N SER A 275 -15.82 -3.70 16.14
CA SER A 275 -17.12 -3.05 16.05
C SER A 275 -17.06 -1.96 14.95
N PRO A 276 -18.18 -1.32 14.57
CA PRO A 276 -18.15 -0.30 13.50
C PRO A 276 -17.19 0.89 13.76
N HIS A 277 -16.93 1.18 15.03
CA HIS A 277 -15.99 2.19 15.50
C HIS A 277 -14.85 1.58 16.34
N GLY A 278 -14.57 0.30 16.13
CA GLY A 278 -13.62 -0.49 16.90
C GLY A 278 -12.24 -0.60 16.24
N TYR A 279 -11.39 -1.44 16.84
CA TYR A 279 -10.09 -1.82 16.31
C TYR A 279 -10.24 -2.54 14.96
N LYS A 280 -9.43 -2.14 13.99
CA LYS A 280 -9.25 -2.81 12.69
C LYS A 280 -8.13 -3.86 12.80
N PHE A 281 -8.31 -5.03 12.19
CA PHE A 281 -7.31 -6.08 12.17
C PHE A 281 -7.40 -6.96 10.93
N CYS A 282 -6.32 -7.68 10.63
CA CYS A 282 -6.27 -8.73 9.61
C CYS A 282 -5.45 -9.92 10.10
N ALA A 283 -5.39 -10.99 9.31
CA ALA A 283 -4.61 -12.18 9.57
C ALA A 283 -3.60 -12.42 8.45
N ARG A 284 -2.50 -13.10 8.79
CA ARG A 284 -1.43 -13.47 7.87
C ARG A 284 -1.05 -14.93 8.08
N ILE A 285 -0.91 -15.66 6.98
CA ILE A 285 -0.28 -16.98 6.97
C ILE A 285 1.06 -16.95 6.24
N ASN A 286 1.97 -17.77 6.73
CA ASN A 286 3.23 -18.07 6.09
C ASN A 286 3.61 -19.52 6.43
N VAL A 287 4.39 -20.18 5.57
CA VAL A 287 5.03 -21.45 5.96
C VAL A 287 6.18 -21.13 6.92
N SER A 288 6.32 -21.91 7.99
CA SER A 288 7.41 -21.75 8.94
C SER A 288 8.75 -21.95 8.22
N PRO A 289 9.65 -20.97 8.20
CA PRO A 289 10.94 -21.11 7.53
C PRO A 289 11.83 -22.15 8.22
N ARG A 290 11.58 -22.41 9.52
CA ARG A 290 12.37 -23.33 10.35
C ARG A 290 12.08 -24.80 10.04
N THR A 291 10.80 -25.18 9.98
CA THR A 291 10.42 -26.59 9.82
C THR A 291 9.94 -26.90 8.40
N LYS A 292 9.52 -25.89 7.63
CA LYS A 292 8.93 -25.99 6.28
C LYS A 292 7.72 -26.94 6.17
N ASP A 293 7.23 -27.45 7.28
CA ASP A 293 6.13 -28.42 7.38
C ASP A 293 4.93 -27.90 8.18
N SER A 294 5.05 -26.70 8.72
CA SER A 294 4.10 -26.09 9.65
C SER A 294 3.71 -24.69 9.17
N ILE A 295 2.46 -24.31 9.42
CA ILE A 295 1.93 -22.99 9.08
C ILE A 295 2.06 -22.07 10.28
N GLY A 296 2.66 -20.91 10.07
CA GLY A 296 2.57 -19.78 10.98
C GLY A 296 1.30 -18.97 10.69
N LEU A 297 0.62 -18.54 11.75
CA LEU A 297 -0.62 -17.76 11.67
C LEU A 297 -0.54 -16.60 12.65
N HIS A 298 -0.61 -15.38 12.13
CA HIS A 298 -0.47 -14.15 12.89
C HIS A 298 -1.65 -13.22 12.64
N VAL A 299 -2.13 -12.56 13.68
CA VAL A 299 -3.12 -11.50 13.61
C VAL A 299 -2.41 -10.18 13.79
N HIS A 300 -2.75 -9.21 12.95
CA HIS A 300 -2.14 -7.89 12.92
C HIS A 300 -3.21 -6.83 13.18
N LEU A 301 -2.97 -5.94 14.14
CA LEU A 301 -3.76 -4.72 14.26
C LEU A 301 -3.41 -3.78 13.11
N MET A 302 -4.40 -3.06 12.62
CA MET A 302 -4.29 -2.16 11.48
C MET A 302 -4.62 -0.73 11.90
N GLN A 303 -3.95 0.26 11.32
CA GLN A 303 -4.30 1.65 11.55
C GLN A 303 -5.70 1.94 11.00
N SER A 304 -6.49 2.63 11.81
CA SER A 304 -7.86 3.01 11.44
C SER A 304 -8.18 4.44 11.84
N GLU A 305 -9.23 4.97 11.22
CA GLU A 305 -9.80 6.28 11.57
C GLU A 305 -10.30 6.31 13.02
N ASN A 306 -10.58 5.16 13.63
CA ASN A 306 -11.13 5.05 14.98
C ASN A 306 -10.06 5.08 16.08
N ASP A 307 -8.77 5.04 15.73
CA ASP A 307 -7.71 4.78 16.71
C ASP A 307 -7.56 5.88 17.78
N TYR A 308 -8.14 7.07 17.56
CA TYR A 308 -8.04 8.21 18.47
C TYR A 308 -8.88 8.07 19.74
N HIS A 309 -10.01 7.34 19.70
CA HIS A 309 -10.89 7.14 20.86
C HIS A 309 -10.77 5.75 21.48
N LEU A 310 -9.98 4.86 20.87
CA LEU A 310 -9.76 3.51 21.36
C LEU A 310 -8.69 3.48 22.45
N GLU A 311 -8.82 2.52 23.37
CA GLU A 311 -7.85 2.31 24.43
C GLU A 311 -6.62 1.54 23.93
N TRP A 312 -5.43 1.93 24.39
CA TRP A 312 -4.19 1.29 23.99
C TRP A 312 -3.30 1.01 25.21
N PRO A 313 -2.58 -0.13 25.24
CA PRO A 313 -2.61 -1.23 24.27
C PRO A 313 -3.95 -1.98 24.27
N PHE A 314 -4.28 -2.65 23.16
CA PHE A 314 -5.49 -3.47 23.02
C PHE A 314 -5.59 -4.47 24.17
N LYS A 315 -6.75 -4.49 24.83
CA LYS A 315 -7.09 -5.44 25.90
C LYS A 315 -8.26 -6.31 25.45
N GLY A 316 -7.98 -7.59 25.27
CA GLY A 316 -8.98 -8.52 24.80
C GLY A 316 -8.53 -9.96 24.71
N ARG A 317 -9.50 -10.80 24.36
CA ARG A 317 -9.31 -12.21 24.06
C ARG A 317 -9.38 -12.41 22.55
N ILE A 318 -8.36 -13.02 21.99
CA ILE A 318 -8.36 -13.47 20.59
C ILE A 318 -8.47 -14.99 20.55
N LYS A 319 -9.51 -15.50 19.91
CA LYS A 319 -9.69 -16.93 19.64
C LYS A 319 -9.46 -17.20 18.16
N ILE A 320 -8.48 -18.04 17.85
CA ILE A 320 -8.17 -18.49 16.50
C ILE A 320 -8.66 -19.94 16.36
N THR A 321 -9.44 -20.23 15.33
CA THR A 321 -10.06 -21.54 15.12
C THR A 321 -9.77 -22.00 13.70
N LEU A 322 -9.12 -23.16 13.56
CA LEU A 322 -9.04 -23.91 12.31
C LEU A 322 -10.31 -24.73 12.19
N LEU A 323 -11.21 -24.32 11.28
CA LEU A 323 -12.51 -24.95 11.14
C LEU A 323 -12.39 -26.24 10.32
N ASN A 324 -13.04 -27.29 10.81
CA ASN A 324 -13.32 -28.47 10.01
C ASN A 324 -14.72 -28.29 9.39
N VAL A 325 -14.76 -28.09 8.08
CA VAL A 325 -16.00 -27.77 7.34
C VAL A 325 -16.98 -28.95 7.34
N ARG A 326 -16.49 -30.19 7.39
CA ARG A 326 -17.33 -31.40 7.38
C ARG A 326 -17.88 -31.75 8.76
N SER A 327 -17.07 -31.50 9.79
CA SER A 327 -17.34 -31.87 11.18
C SER A 327 -16.91 -30.73 12.11
N PRO A 328 -17.78 -29.73 12.34
CA PRO A 328 -17.45 -28.55 13.16
C PRO A 328 -16.92 -28.89 14.56
N GLU A 329 -17.35 -30.00 15.15
CA GLU A 329 -16.90 -30.53 16.45
C GLU A 329 -15.42 -30.93 16.49
N LEU A 330 -14.82 -31.23 15.33
CA LEU A 330 -13.40 -31.56 15.20
C LEU A 330 -12.54 -30.30 14.95
N SER A 331 -13.13 -29.10 14.97
CA SER A 331 -12.40 -27.85 14.78
C SER A 331 -11.42 -27.60 15.93
N GLN A 332 -10.18 -27.28 15.59
CA GLN A 332 -9.15 -26.94 16.57
C GLN A 332 -9.16 -25.45 16.84
N HIS A 333 -8.98 -25.04 18.08
CA HIS A 333 -8.89 -23.63 18.42
C HIS A 333 -7.89 -23.36 19.54
N ASP A 334 -7.24 -22.20 19.42
CA ASP A 334 -6.32 -21.67 20.40
C ASP A 334 -6.75 -20.26 20.78
N THR A 335 -6.52 -19.92 22.05
CA THR A 335 -6.92 -18.62 22.60
C THR A 335 -5.72 -17.88 23.14
N ILE A 336 -5.58 -16.62 22.73
CA ILE A 336 -4.53 -15.71 23.15
C ILE A 336 -5.18 -14.57 23.94
N MET A 337 -4.61 -14.26 25.09
CA MET A 337 -4.97 -13.07 25.85
C MET A 337 -3.98 -11.96 25.51
N SER A 338 -4.48 -10.75 25.27
CA SER A 338 -3.63 -9.57 25.11
C SER A 338 -2.79 -9.34 26.35
N LYS A 339 -1.55 -8.92 26.17
CA LYS A 339 -0.66 -8.52 27.27
C LYS A 339 -0.05 -7.15 26.98
N PRO A 340 -0.10 -6.21 27.92
CA PRO A 340 0.35 -4.83 27.67
C PRO A 340 1.84 -4.74 27.37
N GLU A 341 2.66 -5.74 27.73
CA GLU A 341 4.10 -5.76 27.43
C GLU A 341 4.37 -6.12 25.96
N ILE A 342 3.39 -6.69 25.25
CA ILE A 342 3.54 -7.12 23.86
C ILE A 342 3.24 -5.95 22.93
N LEU A 343 4.28 -5.50 22.21
CA LEU A 343 4.22 -4.34 21.32
C LEU A 343 3.27 -4.53 20.13
N ALA A 344 2.91 -5.76 19.77
CA ALA A 344 1.91 -6.06 18.75
C ALA A 344 0.49 -5.58 19.09
N PHE A 345 0.20 -5.33 20.38
CA PHE A 345 -1.08 -4.80 20.84
C PHE A 345 -1.10 -3.29 21.03
N HIS A 346 0.02 -2.60 20.78
CA HIS A 346 0.05 -1.14 20.88
C HIS A 346 -0.55 -0.49 19.64
N ARG A 347 -0.83 0.82 19.76
CA ARG A 347 -1.43 1.60 18.69
C ARG A 347 -0.59 1.49 17.40
N PRO A 348 -1.17 1.05 16.27
CA PRO A 348 -0.48 0.98 15.00
C PRO A 348 -0.18 2.38 14.46
N ASN A 349 0.96 2.50 13.79
CA ASN A 349 1.43 3.70 13.10
C ASN A 349 1.55 3.50 11.58
N GLN A 350 1.06 2.36 11.09
CA GLN A 350 1.09 1.90 9.70
C GLN A 350 -0.21 1.16 9.40
N ASP A 351 -0.60 1.09 8.12
CA ASP A 351 -1.83 0.43 7.66
C ASP A 351 -1.98 -1.00 8.23
N ILE A 352 -0.90 -1.76 8.26
CA ILE A 352 -0.80 -3.04 8.97
C ILE A 352 0.36 -2.92 9.95
N SER A 353 0.12 -3.20 11.24
CA SER A 353 1.19 -3.22 12.23
C SER A 353 2.27 -4.23 11.81
N PRO A 354 3.56 -3.86 11.79
CA PRO A 354 4.64 -4.78 11.44
C PRO A 354 4.76 -5.93 12.46
N ARG A 355 4.26 -5.72 13.68
CA ARG A 355 4.25 -6.71 14.75
C ARG A 355 2.86 -7.34 14.82
N GLY A 356 2.79 -8.59 14.35
CA GLY A 356 1.63 -9.46 14.54
C GLY A 356 1.77 -10.30 15.80
N PHE A 357 0.65 -10.81 16.30
CA PHE A 357 0.60 -11.76 17.41
C PHE A 357 -0.06 -13.04 16.93
N GLY A 358 0.46 -14.19 17.36
CA GLY A 358 -0.05 -15.48 16.88
C GLY A 358 0.94 -16.60 17.15
N PHE A 359 0.90 -17.60 16.28
CA PHE A 359 1.68 -18.82 16.41
C PHE A 359 2.66 -18.93 15.24
N LEU A 360 3.95 -19.11 15.55
CA LEU A 360 4.97 -19.42 14.55
C LEU A 360 4.74 -20.81 13.92
N GLU A 361 4.21 -21.73 14.71
CA GLU A 361 3.86 -23.11 14.33
C GLU A 361 2.45 -23.40 14.84
N PHE A 362 1.45 -22.96 14.10
CA PHE A 362 0.04 -23.14 14.46
C PHE A 362 -0.42 -24.58 14.23
N ALA A 363 -0.18 -25.12 13.03
CA ALA A 363 -0.56 -26.48 12.68
C ALA A 363 0.33 -27.02 11.55
N LYS A 364 0.51 -28.34 11.51
CA LYS A 364 1.26 -29.01 10.46
C LYS A 364 0.47 -29.02 9.15
N ILE A 365 1.13 -28.73 8.04
CA ILE A 365 0.54 -28.69 6.69
C ILE A 365 -0.14 -30.02 6.36
N LYS A 366 0.52 -31.15 6.68
CA LYS A 366 -0.03 -32.50 6.46
C LYS A 366 -1.33 -32.74 7.22
N ASP A 367 -1.40 -32.28 8.47
CA ASP A 367 -2.61 -32.42 9.30
C ASP A 367 -3.74 -31.52 8.79
N ILE A 368 -3.43 -30.29 8.38
CA ILE A 368 -4.39 -29.36 7.78
C ILE A 368 -5.02 -29.99 6.53
N LEU A 369 -4.19 -30.46 5.60
CA LEU A 369 -4.65 -31.05 4.34
C LEU A 369 -5.44 -32.34 4.55
N ALA A 370 -5.07 -33.17 5.54
CA ALA A 370 -5.74 -34.44 5.79
C ALA A 370 -7.06 -34.30 6.55
N LYS A 371 -7.16 -33.36 7.49
CA LYS A 371 -8.26 -33.30 8.47
C LYS A 371 -9.17 -32.08 8.30
N PHE A 372 -8.67 -30.96 7.78
CA PHE A 372 -9.38 -29.68 7.79
C PHE A 372 -9.65 -29.12 6.39
N ALA A 373 -8.86 -29.53 5.38
CA ALA A 373 -9.08 -29.12 4.01
C ALA A 373 -10.28 -29.87 3.40
N ASP A 374 -11.19 -29.12 2.78
CA ASP A 374 -12.28 -29.64 1.97
C ASP A 374 -12.18 -29.05 0.57
N ASN A 375 -12.08 -29.90 -0.47
CA ASN A 375 -11.89 -29.45 -1.85
C ASN A 375 -10.78 -28.39 -2.01
N ASN A 376 -9.61 -28.64 -1.40
CA ASN A 376 -8.46 -27.74 -1.39
C ASN A 376 -8.73 -26.35 -0.75
N THR A 377 -9.81 -26.24 0.02
CA THR A 377 -10.19 -25.03 0.75
C THR A 377 -9.99 -25.25 2.24
N VAL A 378 -9.38 -24.28 2.91
CA VAL A 378 -9.26 -24.24 4.37
C VAL A 378 -9.96 -23.00 4.91
N VAL A 379 -10.68 -23.11 6.03
CA VAL A 379 -11.35 -21.98 6.65
C VAL A 379 -10.76 -21.71 8.03
N ILE A 380 -10.30 -20.48 8.24
CA ILE A 380 -9.77 -20.00 9.52
C ILE A 380 -10.74 -18.95 10.07
N LYS A 381 -11.22 -19.15 11.28
CA LYS A 381 -12.06 -18.20 12.00
C LYS A 381 -11.26 -17.53 13.11
N ILE A 382 -11.23 -16.21 13.13
CA ILE A 382 -10.60 -15.42 14.19
C ILE A 382 -11.68 -14.58 14.87
N GLN A 383 -11.73 -14.62 16.19
CA GLN A 383 -12.67 -13.85 17.00
C GLN A 383 -11.89 -12.99 17.99
N MET A 384 -12.01 -11.67 17.87
CA MET A 384 -11.42 -10.69 18.77
C MET A 384 -12.50 -10.05 19.63
N ASN A 385 -12.45 -10.32 20.93
CA ASN A 385 -13.37 -9.78 21.91
C ASN A 385 -12.61 -8.81 22.83
N ILE A 386 -13.13 -7.60 22.99
CA ILE A 386 -12.63 -6.63 23.96
C ILE A 386 -13.08 -7.10 25.36
N VAL A 387 -12.19 -7.03 26.36
CA VAL A 387 -12.45 -7.47 27.74
C VAL A 387 -12.51 -6.29 28.68
#